data_AF-A0A7X0DXP7-F1
#
_entry.id   AF-A0A7X0DXP7-F1
#
_cell.length_a   1.000
_cell.length_b   1.000
_cell.length_c   1.000
_cell.angle_alpha   90.00
_cell.angle_beta   90.00
_cell.angle_gamma   90.00
#
_symmetry.space_group_name_H-M   'P 1'
#
loop_
_entity.id
_entity.type
_entity.pdbx_description
1 polymer ?
#
loop_
_entity_poly.entity_id
_entity_poly.type
_entity_poly.pdbx_seq_one_letter_code
_entity_poly.pdbx_strand_id
1 'polypeptide(L)'
;MSKCIPRYVAYLPANLALVGLAYLLSPFLAAWSMKHGPVLPGRWRWFSTLNADLDGYIPQRVAGFDPAAKGFKLWWQRTRWTWRNPCNGWQSEVLGVEDIEKAFTVKRDVPLLFGFWLKVWIGWNPEKRGGNYFPYMLQISPKRG
;
A
#
# COMPACT_ATOMS: atom_id res chain seq x y z
N MET A 1 11.77 21.91 -9.66
CA MET A 1 10.76 20.96 -10.18
C MET A 1 11.29 19.80 -11.04
N SER A 2 12.46 19.89 -11.70
CA SER A 2 12.85 18.94 -12.78
C SER A 2 13.20 17.49 -12.38
N LYS A 3 13.64 17.19 -11.14
CA LYS A 3 14.23 15.87 -10.82
C LYS A 3 13.23 14.76 -10.39
N CYS A 4 11.99 15.10 -10.05
CA CYS A 4 11.07 14.13 -9.44
C CYS A 4 10.33 13.25 -10.45
N ILE A 5 10.04 13.76 -11.65
CA ILE A 5 9.45 12.95 -12.74
C ILE A 5 10.43 11.86 -13.20
N PRO A 6 11.70 12.17 -13.53
CA PRO A 6 12.67 11.13 -13.88
C PRO A 6 12.88 10.11 -12.76
N ARG A 7 12.96 10.55 -11.50
CA ARG A 7 13.03 9.66 -10.33
C ARG A 7 11.82 8.72 -10.26
N TYR A 8 10.63 9.25 -10.48
CA TYR A 8 9.40 8.46 -10.44
C TYR A 8 9.42 7.34 -11.48
N VAL A 9 9.75 7.69 -12.73
CA VAL A 9 9.81 6.76 -13.85
C VAL A 9 10.93 5.73 -13.64
N ALA A 10 12.10 6.14 -13.15
CA ALA A 10 13.22 5.24 -12.89
C ALA A 10 12.88 4.15 -11.86
N TYR A 11 12.12 4.47 -10.81
CA TYR A 11 11.71 3.50 -9.79
C TYR A 11 10.42 2.74 -10.11
N LEU A 12 9.70 3.11 -11.17
CA LEU A 12 8.44 2.47 -11.54
C LEU A 12 8.59 0.95 -11.77
N PRO A 13 9.59 0.44 -12.52
CA PRO A 13 9.75 -1.00 -12.72
C PRO A 13 10.00 -1.76 -11.40
N ALA A 14 10.86 -1.23 -10.54
CA ALA A 14 11.15 -1.82 -9.24
C ALA A 14 9.91 -1.83 -8.32
N ASN A 15 9.14 -0.75 -8.31
CA ASN A 15 7.89 -0.67 -7.57
C ASN A 15 6.85 -1.69 -8.09
N LEU A 16 6.70 -1.84 -9.41
CA LEU A 16 5.79 -2.83 -9.99
C LEU A 16 6.20 -4.27 -9.64
N ALA A 17 7.49 -4.58 -9.73
CA ALA A 17 8.02 -5.88 -9.36
C ALA A 17 7.75 -6.23 -7.89
N LEU A 18 8.02 -5.28 -6.98
CA LEU A 18 7.76 -5.48 -5.55
C LEU A 18 6.26 -5.56 -5.24
N VAL A 19 5.42 -4.74 -5.86
CA VAL A 19 3.95 -4.85 -5.70
C VAL A 19 3.45 -6.22 -6.17
N GLY A 20 3.91 -6.70 -7.33
CA GLY A 20 3.60 -8.05 -7.81
C GLY A 20 4.05 -9.13 -6.82
N LEU A 21 5.26 -8.99 -6.29
CA LEU A 21 5.78 -9.89 -5.27
C LEU A 21 4.97 -9.83 -3.96
N ALA A 22 4.51 -8.65 -3.53
CA ALA A 22 3.59 -8.53 -2.39
C ALA A 22 2.31 -9.34 -2.61
N TYR A 23 1.68 -9.25 -3.78
CA TYR A 23 0.49 -10.06 -4.08
C TYR A 23 0.76 -11.56 -3.93
N LEU A 24 1.89 -12.04 -4.45
CA LEU A 24 2.28 -13.45 -4.37
C LEU A 24 2.63 -13.89 -2.94
N LEU A 25 3.37 -13.07 -2.19
CA LEU A 25 3.86 -13.42 -0.86
C LEU A 25 2.85 -13.21 0.26
N SER A 26 1.79 -12.40 0.04
CA SER A 26 0.83 -12.03 1.08
C SER A 26 0.24 -13.21 1.87
N PRO A 27 -0.16 -14.35 1.25
CA PRO A 27 -0.66 -15.49 2.00
C PRO A 27 0.39 -16.12 2.93
N PHE A 28 1.65 -16.17 2.48
CA PHE A 28 2.77 -16.69 3.26
C PHE A 28 3.14 -15.76 4.41
N LEU A 29 3.24 -14.45 4.15
CA LEU A 29 3.54 -13.45 5.17
C LEU A 29 2.44 -13.40 6.25
N ALA A 30 1.18 -13.54 5.84
CA ALA A 30 0.07 -13.70 6.77
C ALA A 30 0.19 -14.97 7.62
N ALA A 31 0.58 -16.10 7.03
CA ALA A 31 0.77 -17.35 7.78
C ALA A 31 1.95 -17.25 8.77
N TRP A 32 3.05 -16.61 8.37
CA TRP A 32 4.18 -16.33 9.25
C TRP A 32 3.73 -15.48 10.46
N SER A 33 2.94 -14.44 10.22
CA SER A 33 2.52 -13.53 11.28
C SER A 33 1.51 -14.13 12.25
N MET A 34 0.79 -15.17 11.84
CA MET A 34 -0.07 -15.94 12.75
C MET A 34 0.73 -16.70 13.81
N LYS A 35 2.02 -16.98 13.56
CA LYS A 35 2.92 -17.71 14.46
C LYS A 35 3.87 -16.81 15.23
N HIS A 36 4.37 -15.75 14.59
CA HIS A 36 5.47 -14.94 15.10
C HIS A 36 5.06 -13.52 15.53
N GLY A 37 3.76 -13.22 15.45
CA GLY A 37 3.23 -11.89 15.71
C GLY A 37 3.04 -11.07 14.44
N PRO A 38 2.30 -9.97 14.53
CA PRO A 38 1.75 -9.31 13.36
C PRO A 38 2.79 -8.44 12.62
N VAL A 39 3.93 -8.13 13.25
CA VAL A 39 4.98 -7.27 12.70
C VAL A 39 6.07 -8.09 12.01
N LEU A 40 6.29 -7.86 10.72
CA LEU A 40 7.37 -8.49 9.98
C LEU A 40 8.76 -8.00 10.45
N PRO A 41 9.81 -8.84 10.38
CA PRO A 41 11.15 -8.46 10.79
C PRO A 41 11.93 -7.81 9.64
N GLY A 42 12.75 -6.80 9.96
CA GLY A 42 13.69 -6.18 9.02
C GLY A 42 13.05 -5.75 7.70
N ARG A 43 13.69 -6.08 6.57
CA ARG A 43 13.24 -5.69 5.22
C ARG A 43 11.93 -6.33 4.80
N TRP A 44 11.44 -7.37 5.49
CA TRP A 44 10.12 -7.94 5.20
C TRP A 44 8.99 -6.94 5.48
N ARG A 45 9.22 -5.94 6.35
CA ARG A 45 8.30 -4.82 6.58
C ARG A 45 7.99 -4.01 5.33
N TRP A 46 8.87 -4.05 4.33
CA TRP A 46 8.61 -3.38 3.06
C TRP A 46 7.37 -3.91 2.35
N PHE A 47 6.97 -5.16 2.61
CA PHE A 47 5.77 -5.79 2.05
C PHE A 47 4.51 -5.54 2.89
N SER A 48 4.60 -4.89 4.04
CA SER A 48 3.46 -4.51 4.88
C SER A 48 3.29 -2.99 4.96
N THR A 49 2.36 -2.51 5.78
CA THR A 49 2.24 -1.08 6.09
C THR A 49 3.34 -0.69 7.10
N LEU A 50 3.91 0.52 7.02
CA LEU A 50 5.08 0.90 7.84
C LEU A 50 4.80 1.08 9.32
N ASN A 51 3.64 1.65 9.64
CA ASN A 51 3.24 1.94 11.03
C ASN A 51 2.14 1.01 11.52
N ALA A 52 2.00 -0.11 10.83
CA ALA A 52 0.87 -0.98 10.99
C ALA A 52 1.35 -2.39 10.74
N ASP A 53 1.04 -3.26 11.66
CA ASP A 53 1.34 -4.67 11.56
C ASP A 53 0.69 -5.25 10.27
N LEU A 54 0.89 -6.53 9.95
CA LEU A 54 0.11 -7.22 8.90
C LEU A 54 -1.42 -7.19 9.17
N ASP A 55 -1.80 -6.77 10.38
CA ASP A 55 -3.16 -6.56 10.89
C ASP A 55 -3.62 -5.11 10.69
N GLY A 56 -2.72 -4.26 10.22
CA GLY A 56 -2.94 -2.87 9.87
C GLY A 56 -3.02 -1.88 11.04
N TYR A 57 -2.82 -2.31 12.29
CA TYR A 57 -3.25 -1.58 13.50
C TYR A 57 -4.62 -0.91 13.29
N ILE A 58 -5.48 -1.59 12.52
CA ILE A 58 -6.79 -1.06 12.21
C ILE A 58 -7.52 -1.20 13.55
N PRO A 59 -7.97 -0.13 14.20
CA PRO A 59 -9.05 -0.30 15.16
C PRO A 59 -10.13 -1.02 14.37
N GLN A 60 -10.32 -2.32 14.62
CA GLN A 60 -10.79 -3.37 13.70
C GLN A 60 -12.26 -3.21 13.21
N ARG A 61 -12.64 -1.98 12.84
CA ARG A 61 -13.92 -1.50 12.34
C ARG A 61 -13.77 -0.76 11.00
N VAL A 62 -12.57 -0.53 10.48
CA VAL A 62 -12.39 0.13 9.18
C VAL A 62 -12.54 -0.91 8.05
N ALA A 63 -13.42 -0.63 7.08
CA ALA A 63 -13.55 -1.34 5.81
C ALA A 63 -13.95 -2.84 5.88
N GLY A 64 -14.81 -3.22 6.83
CA GLY A 64 -15.46 -4.54 6.84
C GLY A 64 -14.60 -5.69 7.37
N PHE A 65 -13.56 -5.39 8.14
CA PHE A 65 -12.80 -6.39 8.89
C PHE A 65 -13.51 -6.70 10.22
N ASP A 66 -13.54 -7.98 10.57
CA ASP A 66 -14.09 -8.49 11.83
C ASP A 66 -13.02 -8.46 12.92
N PRO A 67 -13.25 -7.74 14.03
CA PRO A 67 -12.31 -7.66 15.13
C PRO A 67 -12.02 -8.99 15.83
N ALA A 68 -13.03 -9.86 15.87
CA ALA A 68 -12.95 -11.13 16.57
C ALA A 68 -12.37 -12.26 15.70
N ALA A 69 -11.87 -11.94 14.50
CA ALA A 69 -11.35 -12.94 13.58
C ALA A 69 -10.19 -13.73 14.19
N LYS A 70 -10.25 -15.05 14.05
CA LYS A 70 -9.21 -16.00 14.51
C LYS A 70 -8.96 -17.05 13.41
N GLY A 71 -7.86 -17.78 13.56
CA GLY A 71 -7.51 -18.90 12.67
C GLY A 71 -7.51 -18.49 11.20
N PHE A 72 -8.18 -19.26 10.35
CA PHE A 72 -8.27 -19.02 8.91
C PHE A 72 -8.88 -17.65 8.55
N LYS A 73 -9.88 -17.19 9.32
CA LYS A 73 -10.53 -15.89 9.08
C LYS A 73 -9.53 -14.75 9.26
N LEU A 74 -8.73 -14.80 10.31
CA LEU A 74 -7.68 -13.80 10.58
C LEU A 74 -6.56 -13.86 9.53
N TRP A 75 -6.12 -15.07 9.17
CA TRP A 75 -5.14 -15.27 8.10
C TRP A 75 -5.59 -14.61 6.79
N TRP A 76 -6.83 -14.88 6.37
CA TRP A 76 -7.38 -14.33 5.13
C TRP A 76 -7.52 -12.81 5.17
N GLN A 77 -7.91 -12.27 6.33
CA GLN A 77 -7.97 -10.82 6.53
C GLN A 77 -6.60 -10.17 6.36
N ARG A 78 -5.55 -10.73 6.98
CA ARG A 78 -4.17 -10.24 6.84
C ARG A 78 -3.68 -10.31 5.40
N THR A 79 -3.97 -11.40 4.68
CA THR A 79 -3.67 -11.52 3.24
C THR A 79 -4.36 -10.40 2.44
N ARG A 80 -5.66 -10.19 2.65
CA ARG A 80 -6.43 -9.14 1.96
C ARG A 80 -5.96 -7.73 2.33
N TRP A 81 -5.49 -7.52 3.55
CA TRP A 81 -4.95 -6.24 3.98
C TRP A 81 -3.69 -5.88 3.18
N THR A 82 -2.76 -6.82 3.08
CA THR A 82 -1.53 -6.63 2.29
C THR A 82 -1.85 -6.41 0.82
N TRP A 83 -2.82 -7.13 0.25
CA TRP A 83 -3.28 -6.89 -1.13
C TRP A 83 -3.88 -5.51 -1.36
N ARG A 84 -4.50 -4.89 -0.33
CA ARG A 84 -5.04 -3.53 -0.44
C ARG A 84 -3.97 -2.45 -0.32
N ASN A 85 -2.86 -2.75 0.35
CA ASN A 85 -1.74 -1.83 0.58
C ASN A 85 -0.40 -2.50 0.23
N PRO A 86 -0.23 -3.01 -1.00
CA PRO A 86 0.91 -3.85 -1.34
C PRO A 86 2.18 -3.01 -1.32
N CYS A 87 3.20 -3.51 -0.63
CA CYS A 87 4.50 -2.86 -0.52
C CYS A 87 4.47 -1.42 0.00
N ASN A 88 3.53 -1.08 0.89
CA ASN A 88 3.46 0.27 1.42
C ASN A 88 4.75 0.67 2.16
N GLY A 89 5.39 -0.27 2.87
CA GLY A 89 6.65 0.00 3.54
C GLY A 89 7.76 0.44 2.57
N TRP A 90 7.93 -0.29 1.47
CA TRP A 90 8.83 0.11 0.38
C TRP A 90 8.49 1.50 -0.16
N GLN A 91 7.20 1.75 -0.40
CA GLN A 91 6.72 3.00 -1.01
C GLN A 91 6.90 4.22 -0.12
N SER A 92 6.81 4.08 1.21
CA SER A 92 7.03 5.21 2.12
C SER A 92 8.47 5.31 2.63
N GLU A 93 9.13 4.23 3.03
CA GLU A 93 10.47 4.29 3.65
C GLU A 93 11.58 4.52 2.61
N VAL A 94 11.49 3.87 1.45
CA VAL A 94 12.57 3.90 0.45
C VAL A 94 12.28 4.91 -0.65
N LEU A 95 11.07 4.87 -1.20
CA LEU A 95 10.68 5.74 -2.31
C LEU A 95 9.99 7.03 -1.87
N GLY A 96 9.58 7.11 -0.60
CA GLY A 96 8.86 8.26 -0.08
C GLY A 96 9.69 9.55 -0.13
N VAL A 97 8.99 10.66 -0.06
CA VAL A 97 9.60 11.99 0.08
C VAL A 97 9.15 12.63 1.39
N GLU A 98 10.02 13.44 1.96
CA GLU A 98 9.75 14.19 3.20
C GLU A 98 8.95 15.47 2.92
N ASP A 99 9.22 16.08 1.77
CA ASP A 99 8.68 17.36 1.35
C ASP A 99 7.87 17.19 0.05
N ILE A 100 6.55 17.32 0.17
CA ILE A 100 5.63 17.14 -0.94
C ILE A 100 5.71 18.31 -1.95
N GLU A 101 6.15 19.50 -1.55
CA GLU A 101 6.23 20.68 -2.45
C GLU A 101 7.25 20.46 -3.58
N LYS A 102 8.22 19.58 -3.34
CA LYS A 102 9.22 19.19 -4.33
C LYS A 102 8.74 18.08 -5.25
N ALA A 103 7.70 17.34 -4.90
CA ALA A 103 7.19 16.20 -5.66
C ALA A 103 5.96 16.57 -6.50
N PHE A 104 5.73 15.80 -7.55
CA PHE A 104 4.49 15.93 -8.32
C PHE A 104 3.46 14.92 -7.82
N THR A 105 2.20 15.33 -7.90
CA THR A 105 1.04 14.51 -7.58
C THR A 105 0.01 14.70 -8.66
N VAL A 106 -0.49 13.60 -9.22
CA VAL A 106 -1.66 13.60 -10.08
C VAL A 106 -2.67 12.65 -9.47
N LYS A 107 -3.75 13.19 -8.90
CA LYS A 107 -4.94 12.41 -8.47
C LYS A 107 -6.12 12.90 -9.31
N ARG A 108 -6.60 12.05 -10.21
CA ARG A 108 -7.77 12.31 -11.03
C ARG A 108 -8.69 11.11 -11.00
N ASP A 109 -9.98 11.37 -10.85
CA ASP A 109 -11.03 10.36 -10.97
C ASP A 109 -11.82 10.72 -12.23
N VAL A 110 -11.75 9.85 -13.25
CA VAL A 110 -12.38 10.07 -14.55
C VAL A 110 -13.70 9.30 -14.56
N PRO A 111 -14.85 9.94 -14.83
CA PRO A 111 -16.13 9.23 -14.90
C PRO A 111 -16.11 8.21 -16.04
N LEU A 112 -16.64 7.03 -15.77
CA LEU A 112 -16.89 5.98 -16.75
C LEU A 112 -18.41 5.72 -16.83
N LEU A 113 -18.82 4.90 -17.80
CA LEU A 113 -20.21 4.48 -17.93
C LEU A 113 -20.67 3.65 -16.72
N PHE A 114 -22.00 3.59 -16.51
CA PHE A 114 -22.65 2.75 -15.50
C PHE A 114 -22.24 3.03 -14.04
N GLY A 115 -21.92 4.28 -13.70
CA GLY A 115 -21.57 4.68 -12.33
C GLY A 115 -20.18 4.23 -11.89
N PHE A 116 -19.31 3.87 -12.85
CA PHE A 116 -17.90 3.60 -12.58
C PHE A 116 -17.06 4.88 -12.72
N TRP A 117 -15.89 4.86 -12.09
CA TRP A 117 -14.87 5.88 -12.14
C TRP A 117 -13.51 5.22 -12.35
N LEU A 118 -12.71 5.72 -13.27
CA LEU A 118 -11.31 5.34 -13.38
C LEU A 118 -10.50 6.23 -12.44
N LYS A 119 -9.97 5.65 -11.36
CA LYS A 119 -8.98 6.33 -10.53
C LYS A 119 -7.65 6.31 -11.24
N VAL A 120 -7.04 7.49 -11.42
CA VAL A 120 -5.72 7.70 -12.00
C VAL A 120 -4.89 8.50 -10.99
N TRP A 121 -4.16 7.78 -10.16
CA TRP A 121 -3.34 8.35 -9.09
C TRP A 121 -1.87 8.00 -9.33
N ILE A 122 -1.06 9.00 -9.63
CA ILE A 122 0.34 8.88 -10.08
C ILE A 122 1.18 9.93 -9.34
N GLY A 123 2.44 9.60 -9.03
CA GLY A 123 3.37 10.48 -8.34
C GLY A 123 3.52 10.10 -6.87
N TRP A 124 3.65 11.09 -5.99
CA TRP A 124 3.66 10.86 -4.55
C TRP A 124 2.28 11.13 -3.97
N ASN A 125 1.90 10.40 -2.93
CA ASN A 125 0.64 10.63 -2.25
C ASN A 125 0.75 11.92 -1.42
N PRO A 126 -0.17 12.90 -1.56
CA PRO A 126 -0.17 14.13 -0.78
C PRO A 126 -0.53 13.92 0.70
N GLU A 127 -0.92 12.71 1.07
CA GLU A 127 -1.15 12.32 2.46
C GLU A 127 -0.02 11.40 2.92
N LYS A 128 0.58 11.74 4.06
CA LYS A 128 1.54 10.84 4.71
C LYS A 128 0.84 9.54 5.09
N ARG A 129 1.47 8.41 4.77
CA ARG A 129 1.04 7.09 5.27
C ARG A 129 2.13 6.53 6.16
N GLY A 130 1.76 6.14 7.36
CA GLY A 130 2.74 5.75 8.36
C GLY A 130 3.61 6.91 8.84
N GLY A 131 3.04 8.12 8.97
CA GLY A 131 3.57 9.24 9.77
C GLY A 131 4.79 9.98 9.23
N ASN A 132 5.69 9.32 8.51
CA ASN A 132 7.02 9.87 8.23
C ASN A 132 7.13 10.50 6.84
N TYR A 133 6.63 9.81 5.81
CA TYR A 133 6.85 10.17 4.40
C TYR A 133 5.55 10.24 3.60
N PHE A 134 5.59 11.03 2.52
CA PHE A 134 4.62 10.98 1.44
C PHE A 134 4.99 9.80 0.54
N PRO A 135 4.20 8.71 0.51
CA PRO A 135 4.60 7.49 -0.19
C PRO A 135 4.53 7.63 -1.70
N TYR A 136 5.37 6.86 -2.39
CA TYR A 136 5.23 6.61 -3.82
C TYR A 136 3.86 5.99 -4.11
N MET A 137 3.18 6.47 -5.15
CA MET A 137 1.81 6.10 -5.47
C MET A 137 1.68 5.76 -6.95
N LEU A 138 1.07 4.61 -7.21
CA LEU A 138 0.59 4.22 -8.53
C LEU A 138 -0.72 3.45 -8.35
N GLN A 139 -1.82 4.05 -8.75
CA GLN A 139 -3.11 3.39 -8.79
C GLN A 139 -3.85 3.78 -10.05
N ILE A 140 -4.11 2.78 -10.89
CA ILE A 140 -4.96 2.89 -12.07
C ILE A 140 -5.99 1.78 -11.94
N SER A 141 -7.22 2.12 -11.54
CA SER A 141 -8.24 1.10 -11.26
C SER A 141 -9.65 1.63 -11.47
N PRO A 142 -10.56 0.85 -12.09
CA PRO A 142 -11.97 1.16 -12.04
C PRO A 142 -12.51 1.03 -10.60
N LYS A 143 -13.39 1.93 -10.21
CA LYS A 143 -14.09 1.93 -8.92
C LYS A 143 -15.55 2.25 -9.16
N ARG A 144 -16.44 1.55 -8.48
CA ARG A 144 -17.87 1.88 -8.48
C ARG A 144 -18.10 3.04 -7.52
N GLY A 145 -18.85 4.05 -7.97
CA GLY A 145 -19.32 5.17 -7.16
C GLY A 145 -20.41 4.76 -6.18
#